data_AF-A0A8H6R6N6-F1
#
_entry.id   AF-A0A8H6R6N6-F1
#
_cell.length_a   1.000
_cell.length_b   1.000
_cell.length_c   1.000
_cell.angle_alpha   90.00
_cell.angle_beta   90.00
_cell.angle_gamma   90.00
#
_symmetry.space_group_name_H-M   'P 1'
#
loop_
_entity.id
_entity.type
_entity.pdbx_description
1 polymer ?
#
loop_
_entity_poly.entity_id
_entity_poly.type
_entity_poly.pdbx_seq_one_letter_code
_entity_poly.pdbx_strand_id
1 'polypeptide(L)'
;MMNLYQRYSTSPSYPDVKELELNQDFKNKLGWASSAGTMHESGWVNRFIFNTETPIYPQGQSGGSWSKADADLSSTVVISMSASGKTARACTDCLLHERKAGTGPLAFMAVTSSTDANLVPQDMTTPTKVVQYFSLTSSTTTSWLGSLAASRIVVLDFASRGNSLNELLSLLNTSFPGVETTVLGIGAEAKAHSPTELAEIAKQRAVMSERVQMNMSGIRDTALEVIGAEAYFRERDAAWEAFVERGGLSAMRLEWLEGISGDQGLEGAWRKLCEQKVGPDACMAVKV
;
A
#
# COMPACT_ATOMS: atom_id res chain seq x y z
N MET A 1 -14.65 19.17 5.15
CA MET A 1 -13.44 20.01 5.12
C MET A 1 -12.28 19.12 5.52
N MET A 2 -11.30 18.92 4.65
CA MET A 2 -10.18 17.99 4.91
C MET A 2 -9.24 18.69 5.91
N ASN A 3 -9.17 18.20 7.15
CA ASN A 3 -8.23 18.74 8.12
C ASN A 3 -6.82 18.36 7.67
N LEU A 4 -6.02 19.35 7.25
CA LEU A 4 -4.59 19.18 7.03
C LEU A 4 -3.96 18.83 8.37
N TYR A 5 -3.73 17.55 8.62
CA TYR A 5 -3.08 17.08 9.83
C TYR A 5 -1.58 17.45 9.78
N GLN A 6 -1.26 18.66 10.24
CA GLN A 6 0.11 19.11 10.45
C GLN A 6 0.54 18.81 11.89
N ARG A 7 0.67 17.54 12.25
CA ARG A 7 1.55 17.21 13.37
C ARG A 7 2.96 17.15 12.80
N TYR A 8 3.70 18.23 12.97
CA TYR A 8 5.15 18.18 12.88
C TYR A 8 5.64 17.23 13.97
N SER A 9 5.85 15.97 13.63
CA SER A 9 6.69 15.11 14.44
C SER A 9 8.12 15.47 14.09
N THR A 10 8.85 16.08 15.01
CA THR A 10 10.29 15.84 15.06
C THR A 10 10.43 14.37 15.44
N SER A 11 10.48 13.50 14.43
CA SER A 11 10.87 12.09 14.61
C SER A 11 12.17 12.11 15.42
N PRO A 12 12.22 11.38 16.54
CA PRO A 12 12.80 11.81 17.80
C PRO A 12 14.18 12.43 17.59
N SER A 13 14.32 13.70 17.97
CA SER A 13 15.57 14.48 17.97
C SER A 13 16.48 14.13 16.81
N TYR A 14 16.29 14.75 15.63
CA TYR A 14 17.34 14.76 14.61
C TYR A 14 18.66 14.99 15.35
N PRO A 15 19.57 14.02 15.38
CA PRO A 15 20.78 14.19 16.14
C PRO A 15 21.61 15.27 15.48
N ASP A 16 22.65 15.73 16.18
CA ASP A 16 23.66 16.60 15.57
C ASP A 16 24.03 16.00 14.19
N VAL A 17 24.05 16.83 13.15
CA VAL A 17 24.44 16.42 11.78
C VAL A 17 25.76 15.65 11.80
N LYS A 18 26.64 15.94 12.77
CA LYS A 18 27.87 15.17 13.01
C LYS A 18 27.62 13.70 13.35
N GLU A 19 26.63 13.38 14.17
CA GLU A 19 26.29 12.00 14.52
C GLU A 19 25.71 11.23 13.33
N LEU A 20 24.95 11.92 12.46
CA LEU A 20 24.49 11.37 11.18
C LEU A 20 25.66 10.99 10.24
N GLU A 21 26.72 11.80 10.20
CA GLU A 21 27.89 11.49 9.37
C GLU A 21 28.82 10.44 10.00
N LEU A 22 28.83 10.33 11.33
CA LEU A 22 29.69 9.37 12.05
C LEU A 22 29.05 7.97 12.20
N ASN A 23 27.72 7.86 12.09
CA ASN A 23 26.99 6.61 12.29
C ASN A 23 26.19 6.24 11.02
N GLN A 24 26.83 5.44 10.15
CA GLN A 24 26.23 5.01 8.88
C GLN A 24 24.95 4.17 9.06
N ASP A 25 24.88 3.35 10.10
CA ASP A 25 23.68 2.54 10.39
C ASP A 25 22.51 3.44 10.77
N PHE A 26 22.78 4.46 11.60
CA PHE A 26 21.79 5.46 11.96
C PHE A 26 21.34 6.29 10.75
N LYS A 27 22.28 6.75 9.92
CA LYS A 27 21.98 7.42 8.64
C LYS A 27 21.06 6.57 7.78
N ASN A 28 21.40 5.29 7.58
CA ASN A 28 20.57 4.37 6.81
C ASN A 28 19.17 4.19 7.41
N LYS A 29 19.05 4.01 8.74
CA LYS A 29 17.76 3.94 9.42
C LYS A 29 16.90 5.18 9.16
N LEU A 30 17.48 6.37 9.23
CA LEU A 30 16.76 7.63 8.98
C LEU A 30 16.31 7.76 7.52
N GLY A 31 17.17 7.41 6.57
CA GLY A 31 16.81 7.45 5.15
C GLY A 31 15.71 6.45 4.79
N TRP A 32 15.74 5.25 5.38
CA TRP A 32 14.64 4.28 5.24
C TRP A 32 13.35 4.76 5.89
N ALA A 33 13.40 5.31 7.11
CA ALA A 33 12.23 5.88 7.76
C ALA A 33 11.62 7.02 6.92
N SER A 34 12.46 7.86 6.33
CA SER A 34 12.02 9.01 5.52
C SER A 34 11.43 8.61 4.17
N SER A 35 11.95 7.54 3.54
CA SER A 35 11.52 7.09 2.21
C SER A 35 10.43 6.01 2.22
N ALA A 36 10.42 5.15 3.23
CA ALA A 36 9.52 4.00 3.35
C ALA A 36 8.53 4.11 4.52
N GLY A 37 8.77 4.97 5.52
CA GLY A 37 7.90 5.10 6.69
C GLY A 37 6.46 5.46 6.35
N THR A 38 6.25 6.46 5.48
CA THR A 38 4.90 6.82 5.01
C THR A 38 4.25 5.70 4.20
N MET A 39 5.05 4.95 3.42
CA MET A 39 4.54 3.81 2.65
C MET A 39 4.11 2.68 3.57
N HIS A 40 4.88 2.40 4.61
CA HIS A 40 4.52 1.48 5.69
C HIS A 40 3.27 1.92 6.41
N GLU A 41 3.18 3.18 6.88
CA GLU A 41 1.99 3.67 7.59
C GLU A 41 0.73 3.54 6.71
N SER A 42 0.83 3.83 5.41
CA SER A 42 -0.29 3.65 4.47
C SER A 42 -0.73 2.19 4.29
N GLY A 43 0.17 1.24 4.51
CA GLY A 43 -0.13 -0.19 4.56
C GLY A 43 -0.68 -0.63 5.91
N TRP A 44 -0.11 -0.10 6.99
CA TRP A 44 -0.44 -0.42 8.36
C TRP A 44 -1.89 -0.10 8.71
N VAL A 45 -2.42 1.03 8.20
CA VAL A 45 -3.81 1.44 8.46
C VAL A 45 -4.88 0.43 7.98
N ASN A 46 -4.53 -0.52 7.11
CA ASN A 46 -5.44 -1.59 6.70
C ASN A 46 -5.86 -2.49 7.87
N ARG A 47 -5.08 -2.53 8.96
CA ARG A 47 -5.47 -3.24 10.17
C ARG A 47 -6.80 -2.72 10.76
N PHE A 48 -7.14 -1.45 10.54
CA PHE A 48 -8.39 -0.86 11.00
C PHE A 48 -9.54 -1.11 10.03
N ILE A 49 -9.27 -1.11 8.73
CA ILE A 49 -10.27 -1.43 7.70
C ILE A 49 -10.74 -2.89 7.86
N PHE A 50 -9.78 -3.79 8.06
CA PHE A 50 -10.02 -5.22 8.15
C PHE A 50 -10.01 -5.73 9.60
N ASN A 51 -10.45 -4.89 10.54
CA ASN A 51 -10.71 -5.28 11.93
C ASN A 51 -12.19 -5.69 12.09
N THR A 52 -12.45 -6.96 12.39
CA THR A 52 -13.82 -7.47 12.54
C THR A 52 -14.51 -7.04 13.85
N GLU A 53 -13.76 -6.52 14.82
CA GLU A 53 -14.31 -6.04 16.11
C GLU A 53 -14.76 -4.57 15.99
N THR A 54 -13.90 -3.72 15.44
CA THR A 54 -14.15 -2.28 15.24
C THR A 54 -13.71 -1.85 13.84
N PRO A 55 -14.46 -2.24 12.79
CA PRO A 55 -14.13 -1.91 11.41
C PRO A 55 -14.21 -0.41 11.14
N ILE A 56 -13.21 0.13 10.45
CA ILE A 56 -13.21 1.53 9.99
C ILE A 56 -13.44 1.55 8.48
N TYR A 57 -14.39 2.37 8.02
CA TYR A 57 -14.64 2.55 6.59
C TYR A 57 -13.37 3.06 5.88
N PRO A 58 -13.04 2.63 4.65
CA PRO A 58 -11.79 3.02 3.97
C PRO A 58 -11.56 4.53 3.78
N GLN A 59 -12.58 5.38 3.95
CA GLN A 59 -12.49 6.85 3.96
C GLN A 59 -12.54 7.47 5.37
N GLY A 60 -12.54 6.67 6.44
CA GLY A 60 -12.88 7.10 7.79
C GLY A 60 -14.37 7.32 7.99
N GLN A 61 -14.73 8.03 9.07
CA GLN A 61 -16.12 8.29 9.47
C GLN A 61 -17.00 8.90 8.37
N SER A 62 -16.44 9.70 7.46
CA SER A 62 -17.21 10.36 6.41
C SER A 62 -17.69 9.43 5.30
N GLY A 63 -17.17 8.20 5.23
CA GLY A 63 -17.46 7.28 4.12
C GLY A 63 -18.68 6.37 4.33
N GLY A 64 -19.26 6.33 5.53
CA GLY A 64 -20.44 5.53 5.85
C GLY A 64 -20.13 4.27 6.66
N SER A 65 -20.96 3.23 6.51
CA SER A 65 -20.84 1.99 7.29
C SER A 65 -19.89 1.00 6.64
N TRP A 66 -18.98 0.43 7.43
CA TRP A 66 -18.14 -0.72 7.06
C TRP A 66 -18.45 -1.84 8.04
N SER A 67 -19.08 -2.90 7.56
CA SER A 67 -19.57 -3.96 8.44
C SER A 67 -18.46 -4.92 8.85
N LYS A 68 -18.76 -5.79 9.82
CA LYS A 68 -17.89 -6.93 10.14
C LYS A 68 -17.65 -7.82 8.91
N ALA A 69 -18.65 -8.00 8.06
CA ALA A 69 -18.52 -8.80 6.84
C ALA A 69 -17.58 -8.13 5.82
N ASP A 70 -17.54 -6.80 5.78
CA ASP A 70 -16.61 -6.06 4.93
C ASP A 70 -15.15 -6.13 5.38
N ALA A 71 -14.96 -6.27 6.68
CA ALA A 71 -13.65 -6.35 7.31
C ALA A 71 -13.09 -7.78 7.39
N ASP A 72 -13.93 -8.80 7.22
CA ASP A 72 -13.53 -10.20 7.35
C ASP A 72 -12.81 -10.68 6.09
N LEU A 73 -11.60 -11.19 6.27
CA LEU A 73 -10.77 -11.72 5.19
C LEU A 73 -10.72 -13.26 5.17
N SER A 74 -11.29 -13.95 6.17
CA SER A 74 -11.11 -15.39 6.37
C SER A 74 -11.57 -16.26 5.20
N SER A 75 -12.52 -15.78 4.38
CA SER A 75 -12.98 -16.43 3.14
C SER A 75 -12.73 -15.59 1.88
N THR A 76 -11.81 -14.62 1.98
CA THR A 76 -11.55 -13.60 0.96
C THR A 76 -10.20 -13.83 0.27
N VAL A 77 -10.17 -13.78 -1.07
CA VAL A 77 -8.91 -13.61 -1.81
C VAL A 77 -8.60 -12.13 -1.91
N VAL A 78 -7.39 -11.74 -1.50
CA VAL A 78 -6.91 -10.38 -1.68
C VAL A 78 -5.99 -10.30 -2.89
N ILE A 79 -6.27 -9.39 -3.82
CA ILE A 79 -5.48 -9.16 -5.03
C ILE A 79 -4.84 -7.78 -4.96
N SER A 80 -3.51 -7.70 -4.89
CA SER A 80 -2.78 -6.44 -4.93
C SER A 80 -2.36 -6.11 -6.37
N MET A 81 -2.90 -5.05 -6.94
CA MET A 81 -2.47 -4.51 -8.23
C MET A 81 -1.22 -3.64 -8.06
N SER A 82 -0.37 -3.53 -9.10
CA SER A 82 0.89 -2.79 -9.00
C SER A 82 1.77 -3.26 -7.84
N ALA A 83 1.81 -4.58 -7.59
CA ALA A 83 2.40 -5.18 -6.39
C ALA A 83 3.91 -4.93 -6.19
N SER A 84 4.64 -4.51 -7.24
CA SER A 84 6.05 -4.11 -7.11
C SER A 84 6.25 -2.71 -6.51
N GLY A 85 5.20 -1.90 -6.40
CA GLY A 85 5.27 -0.55 -5.83
C GLY A 85 5.55 -0.57 -4.32
N LYS A 86 6.27 0.44 -3.82
CA LYS A 86 6.67 0.54 -2.41
C LYS A 86 5.47 0.49 -1.45
N THR A 87 4.41 1.24 -1.77
CA THR A 87 3.14 1.25 -1.03
C THR A 87 2.49 -0.12 -1.03
N ALA A 88 2.46 -0.81 -2.18
CA ALA A 88 1.85 -2.13 -2.31
C ALA A 88 2.61 -3.19 -1.52
N ARG A 89 3.95 -3.18 -1.59
CA ARG A 89 4.82 -4.10 -0.83
C ARG A 89 4.68 -3.89 0.67
N ALA A 90 4.71 -2.63 1.12
CA ALA A 90 4.54 -2.30 2.53
C ALA A 90 3.15 -2.68 3.05
N CYS A 91 2.09 -2.42 2.27
CA CYS A 91 0.74 -2.86 2.58
C CYS A 91 0.62 -4.39 2.65
N THR A 92 1.23 -5.09 1.70
CA THR A 92 1.24 -6.56 1.69
C THR A 92 1.91 -7.12 2.94
N ASP A 93 3.03 -6.54 3.35
CA ASP A 93 3.70 -6.94 4.60
C ASP A 93 2.79 -6.75 5.82
N CYS A 94 2.19 -5.58 5.98
CA CYS A 94 1.26 -5.29 7.08
C CYS A 94 0.05 -6.24 7.06
N LEU A 95 -0.54 -6.44 5.87
CA LEU A 95 -1.74 -7.27 5.69
C LEU A 95 -1.50 -8.72 6.09
N LEU A 96 -0.31 -9.25 5.83
CA LEU A 96 -0.01 -10.66 6.03
C LEU A 96 0.64 -10.96 7.40
N HIS A 97 1.41 -10.02 7.97
CA HIS A 97 2.05 -10.20 9.28
C HIS A 97 1.23 -9.71 10.48
N GLU A 98 0.46 -8.63 10.33
CA GLU A 98 -0.12 -7.94 11.49
C GLU A 98 -1.55 -8.35 11.82
N ARG A 99 -1.95 -9.54 11.37
CA ARG A 99 -3.30 -10.08 11.61
C ARG A 99 -3.27 -11.09 12.74
N LYS A 100 -4.35 -11.11 13.52
CA LYS A 100 -4.60 -12.18 14.48
C LYS A 100 -4.66 -13.51 13.71
N ALA A 101 -4.14 -14.58 14.31
CA ALA A 101 -4.18 -15.91 13.70
C ALA A 101 -5.63 -16.28 13.29
N GLY A 102 -5.80 -16.77 12.06
CA GLY A 102 -7.11 -17.14 11.52
C GLY A 102 -7.98 -15.98 11.02
N THR A 103 -7.55 -14.72 11.13
CA THR A 103 -8.28 -13.58 10.55
C THR A 103 -7.69 -13.10 9.22
N GLY A 104 -6.59 -13.70 8.78
CA GLY A 104 -5.92 -13.42 7.51
C GLY A 104 -6.75 -13.75 6.26
N PRO A 105 -6.31 -13.29 5.09
CA PRO A 105 -6.95 -13.66 3.82
C PRO A 105 -6.83 -15.16 3.54
N LEU A 106 -7.84 -15.71 2.86
CA LEU A 106 -7.84 -17.09 2.37
C LEU A 106 -6.65 -17.36 1.42
N ALA A 107 -6.36 -16.38 0.56
CA ALA A 107 -5.20 -16.38 -0.33
C ALA A 107 -4.85 -14.96 -0.75
N PHE A 108 -3.64 -14.79 -1.26
CA PHE A 108 -3.12 -13.51 -1.75
C PHE A 108 -2.60 -13.63 -3.19
N MET A 109 -2.92 -12.65 -4.03
CA MET A 109 -2.38 -12.55 -5.39
C MET A 109 -1.69 -11.20 -5.59
N ALA A 110 -0.42 -11.22 -5.98
CA ALA A 110 0.32 -10.04 -6.38
C ALA A 110 0.33 -9.92 -7.91
N VAL A 111 -0.27 -8.84 -8.44
CA VAL A 111 -0.26 -8.54 -9.87
C VAL A 111 0.77 -7.47 -10.17
N THR A 112 1.73 -7.77 -11.04
CA THR A 112 2.91 -6.92 -11.29
C THR A 112 3.46 -7.11 -12.72
N SER A 113 4.50 -6.37 -13.10
CA SER A 113 5.26 -6.63 -14.33
C SER A 113 6.40 -7.63 -14.13
N SER A 114 6.80 -7.88 -12.88
CA SER A 114 7.93 -8.76 -12.54
C SER A 114 7.47 -10.16 -12.14
N THR A 115 8.33 -11.16 -12.33
CA THR A 115 8.15 -12.54 -11.83
C THR A 115 8.86 -12.78 -10.51
N ASP A 116 9.50 -11.76 -9.93
CA ASP A 116 10.26 -11.88 -8.70
C ASP A 116 9.36 -12.23 -7.52
N ALA A 117 9.61 -13.40 -6.91
CA ALA A 117 8.88 -13.86 -5.74
C ALA A 117 9.11 -12.95 -4.52
N ASN A 118 10.26 -12.28 -4.43
CA ASN A 118 10.62 -11.40 -3.30
C ASN A 118 9.76 -10.13 -3.19
N LEU A 119 8.82 -9.92 -4.13
CA LEU A 119 7.83 -8.87 -4.04
C LEU A 119 6.81 -9.10 -2.91
N VAL A 120 6.64 -10.34 -2.47
CA VAL A 120 5.74 -10.74 -1.40
C VAL A 120 6.56 -11.38 -0.26
N PRO A 121 6.18 -11.22 1.01
CA PRO A 121 6.84 -11.92 2.11
C PRO A 121 6.86 -13.45 1.90
N GLN A 122 8.01 -14.08 2.16
CA GLN A 122 8.25 -15.51 1.87
C GLN A 122 7.97 -16.42 3.06
N ASP A 123 7.88 -15.86 4.26
CA ASP A 123 7.67 -16.50 5.54
C ASP A 123 6.19 -16.68 5.90
N MET A 124 5.31 -16.58 4.90
CA MET A 124 3.85 -16.63 5.06
C MET A 124 3.27 -18.02 4.86
N THR A 125 2.26 -18.34 5.67
CA THR A 125 1.43 -19.53 5.48
C THR A 125 0.30 -19.31 4.47
N THR A 126 -0.04 -18.06 4.17
CA THR A 126 -1.12 -17.71 3.24
C THR A 126 -0.77 -18.14 1.82
N PRO A 127 -1.60 -18.96 1.14
CA PRO A 127 -1.41 -19.32 -0.26
C PRO A 127 -1.24 -18.06 -1.12
N THR A 128 -0.08 -17.95 -1.77
CA THR A 128 0.32 -16.74 -2.47
C THR A 128 0.64 -17.04 -3.93
N LYS A 129 0.20 -16.15 -4.84
CA LYS A 129 0.54 -16.23 -6.26
C LYS A 129 1.01 -14.88 -6.79
N VAL A 130 2.17 -14.87 -7.46
CA VAL A 130 2.64 -13.71 -8.23
C VAL A 130 2.23 -13.91 -9.69
N VAL A 131 1.55 -12.92 -10.25
CA VAL A 131 1.00 -12.96 -11.62
C VAL A 131 1.46 -11.73 -12.38
N GLN A 132 1.96 -11.95 -13.59
CA GLN A 132 2.26 -10.84 -14.48
C GLN A 132 0.99 -10.29 -15.13
N TYR A 133 0.95 -8.97 -15.41
CA TYR A 133 -0.21 -8.33 -16.04
C TYR A 133 -0.74 -9.07 -17.28
N PHE A 134 0.15 -9.50 -18.19
CA PHE A 134 -0.26 -10.21 -19.41
C PHE A 134 -0.80 -11.63 -19.17
N SER A 135 -0.60 -12.19 -17.97
CA SER A 135 -1.07 -13.51 -17.57
C SER A 135 -2.32 -13.45 -16.67
N LEU A 136 -2.85 -12.25 -16.43
CA LEU A 136 -3.97 -12.01 -15.51
C LEU A 136 -5.23 -12.77 -15.91
N THR A 137 -5.52 -12.84 -17.21
CA THR A 137 -6.67 -13.54 -17.78
C THR A 137 -6.35 -14.96 -18.27
N SER A 138 -5.17 -15.49 -17.93
CA SER A 138 -4.78 -16.83 -18.33
C SER A 138 -5.60 -17.92 -17.61
N SER A 139 -5.78 -19.08 -18.27
CA SER A 139 -6.44 -20.24 -17.66
C SER A 139 -5.80 -20.67 -16.34
N THR A 140 -4.47 -20.53 -16.22
CA THR A 140 -3.73 -20.87 -14.99
C THR A 140 -4.07 -19.92 -13.83
N THR A 141 -4.34 -18.64 -14.11
CA THR A 141 -4.79 -17.69 -13.09
C THR A 141 -6.24 -17.98 -12.71
N THR A 142 -7.11 -18.18 -13.68
CA THR A 142 -8.54 -18.49 -13.46
C THR A 142 -8.73 -19.79 -12.69
N SER A 143 -8.04 -20.87 -13.07
CA SER A 143 -8.12 -22.16 -12.36
C SER A 143 -7.62 -22.06 -10.93
N TRP A 144 -6.56 -21.27 -10.67
CA TRP A 144 -6.07 -21.06 -9.31
C TRP A 144 -7.10 -20.32 -8.45
N LEU A 145 -7.67 -19.22 -8.96
CA LEU A 145 -8.75 -18.51 -8.26
C LEU A 145 -9.96 -19.42 -7.99
N GLY A 146 -10.38 -20.20 -8.99
CA GLY A 146 -11.50 -21.13 -8.85
C GLY A 146 -11.27 -22.25 -7.83
N SER A 147 -10.03 -22.70 -7.66
CA SER A 147 -9.69 -23.76 -6.69
C SER A 147 -9.79 -23.33 -5.24
N LEU A 148 -9.77 -22.02 -4.96
CA LEU A 148 -9.82 -21.48 -3.61
C LEU A 148 -11.25 -21.44 -3.05
N ALA A 149 -12.27 -21.51 -3.91
CA ALA A 149 -13.69 -21.43 -3.50
C ALA A 149 -14.02 -20.22 -2.60
N ALA A 150 -13.43 -19.06 -2.91
CA ALA A 150 -13.62 -17.84 -2.14
C ALA A 150 -15.05 -17.30 -2.24
N SER A 151 -15.58 -16.77 -1.13
CA SER A 151 -16.89 -16.09 -1.13
C SER A 151 -16.79 -14.63 -1.56
N ARG A 152 -15.59 -14.05 -1.45
CA ARG A 152 -15.32 -12.63 -1.71
C ARG A 152 -13.92 -12.42 -2.30
N ILE A 153 -13.77 -11.37 -3.10
CA ILE A 153 -12.50 -10.87 -3.59
C ILE A 153 -12.35 -9.40 -3.21
N VAL A 154 -11.21 -9.04 -2.64
CA VAL A 154 -10.84 -7.64 -2.39
C VAL A 154 -9.63 -7.29 -3.25
N VAL A 155 -9.80 -6.32 -4.14
CA VAL A 155 -8.74 -5.79 -4.99
C VAL A 155 -8.16 -4.54 -4.36
N LEU A 156 -6.89 -4.56 -3.99
CA LEU A 156 -6.11 -3.40 -3.57
C LEU A 156 -5.49 -2.74 -4.81
N ASP A 157 -6.05 -1.63 -5.26
CA ASP A 157 -5.65 -0.94 -6.48
C ASP A 157 -4.67 0.21 -6.18
N PHE A 158 -3.37 -0.09 -6.18
CA PHE A 158 -2.28 0.88 -6.03
C PHE A 158 -1.96 1.60 -7.35
N ALA A 159 -2.97 2.15 -7.99
CA ALA A 159 -2.90 2.72 -9.33
C ALA A 159 -2.37 1.70 -10.35
N SER A 160 -3.17 0.67 -10.59
CA SER A 160 -2.98 -0.30 -11.67
C SER A 160 -2.61 0.38 -13.00
N ARG A 161 -1.77 -0.29 -13.79
CA ARG A 161 -1.26 0.24 -15.06
C ARG A 161 -2.22 -0.06 -16.20
N GLY A 162 -2.42 0.91 -17.08
CA GLY A 162 -3.22 0.75 -18.30
C GLY A 162 -4.64 0.26 -17.99
N ASN A 163 -5.08 -0.78 -18.69
CA ASN A 163 -6.42 -1.36 -18.57
C ASN A 163 -6.51 -2.56 -17.62
N SER A 164 -5.45 -2.87 -16.87
CA SER A 164 -5.32 -4.13 -16.13
C SER A 164 -6.38 -4.33 -15.04
N LEU A 165 -6.84 -3.27 -14.37
CA LEU A 165 -7.96 -3.39 -13.41
C LEU A 165 -9.26 -3.78 -14.11
N ASN A 166 -9.58 -3.19 -15.26
CA ASN A 166 -10.81 -3.53 -15.99
C ASN A 166 -10.75 -4.95 -16.55
N GLU A 167 -9.57 -5.40 -17.00
CA GLU A 167 -9.35 -6.79 -17.43
C GLU A 167 -9.57 -7.78 -16.28
N LEU A 168 -9.06 -7.45 -15.08
CA LEU A 168 -9.34 -8.23 -13.88
C LEU A 168 -10.83 -8.27 -13.56
N LEU A 169 -11.49 -7.12 -13.48
CA LEU A 169 -12.91 -7.07 -13.15
C LEU A 169 -13.77 -7.81 -14.18
N SER A 170 -13.45 -7.68 -15.47
CA SER A 170 -14.10 -8.45 -16.54
C SER A 170 -13.91 -9.96 -16.35
N LEU A 171 -12.69 -10.40 -15.99
CA LEU A 171 -12.43 -11.80 -15.67
C LEU A 171 -13.26 -12.27 -14.48
N LEU A 172 -13.29 -11.50 -13.40
CA LEU A 172 -14.00 -11.84 -12.16
C LEU A 172 -15.51 -11.95 -12.41
N ASN A 173 -16.10 -10.97 -13.10
CA ASN A 173 -17.51 -10.98 -13.43
C ASN A 173 -17.90 -12.14 -14.36
N THR A 174 -17.04 -12.52 -15.28
CA THR A 174 -17.32 -13.59 -16.25
C THR A 174 -17.13 -14.98 -15.65
N SER A 175 -16.04 -15.17 -14.88
CA SER A 175 -15.63 -16.49 -14.38
C SER A 175 -16.20 -16.81 -13.00
N PHE A 176 -16.54 -15.78 -12.22
CA PHE A 176 -16.98 -15.90 -10.83
C PHE A 176 -18.19 -14.99 -10.53
N PRO A 177 -19.30 -15.06 -11.30
CA PRO A 177 -20.43 -14.12 -11.22
C PRO A 177 -21.19 -14.09 -9.87
N GLY A 178 -20.90 -15.02 -8.95
CA GLY A 178 -21.47 -15.05 -7.60
C GLY A 178 -20.51 -14.65 -6.48
N VAL A 179 -19.27 -14.27 -6.82
CA VAL A 179 -18.25 -13.88 -5.84
C VAL A 179 -18.26 -12.37 -5.70
N GLU A 180 -18.58 -11.88 -4.50
CA GLU A 180 -18.61 -10.45 -4.22
C GLU A 180 -17.22 -9.85 -4.43
N THR A 181 -17.14 -8.75 -5.19
CA THR A 181 -15.87 -8.06 -5.45
C THR A 181 -15.91 -6.65 -4.90
N THR A 182 -14.87 -6.26 -4.15
CA THR A 182 -14.66 -4.88 -3.70
C THR A 182 -13.31 -4.39 -4.20
N VAL A 183 -13.25 -3.18 -4.74
CA VAL A 183 -12.00 -2.52 -5.14
C VAL A 183 -11.67 -1.41 -4.14
N LEU A 184 -10.61 -1.58 -3.37
CA LEU A 184 -10.03 -0.50 -2.56
C LEU A 184 -9.05 0.30 -3.43
N GLY A 185 -9.47 1.50 -3.82
CA GLY A 185 -8.62 2.42 -4.56
C GLY A 185 -7.57 3.06 -3.66
N ILE A 186 -6.28 2.84 -3.90
CA ILE A 186 -5.19 3.36 -3.07
C ILE A 186 -4.30 4.29 -3.90
N GLY A 187 -4.41 5.58 -3.62
CA GLY A 187 -3.65 6.62 -4.32
C GLY A 187 -4.03 6.78 -5.79
N ALA A 188 -3.06 7.27 -6.57
CA ALA A 188 -3.16 7.48 -8.01
C ALA A 188 -1.77 7.31 -8.64
N GLU A 189 -1.72 7.21 -9.97
CA GLU A 189 -0.45 7.13 -10.68
C GLU A 189 0.38 8.39 -10.42
N ALA A 190 1.62 8.21 -9.97
CA ALA A 190 2.57 9.29 -9.69
C ALA A 190 3.12 9.88 -11.01
N LYS A 191 2.28 10.66 -11.70
CA LYS A 191 2.64 11.46 -12.86
C LYS A 191 1.89 12.79 -12.84
N ALA A 192 2.37 13.75 -13.62
CA ALA A 192 1.56 14.92 -13.91
C ALA A 192 0.34 14.51 -14.74
N HIS A 193 -0.84 14.90 -14.29
CA HIS A 193 -2.11 14.70 -15.01
C HIS A 193 -2.62 16.05 -15.47
N SER A 194 -3.10 16.12 -16.71
CA SER A 194 -3.90 17.23 -17.19
C SER A 194 -5.28 17.26 -16.50
N PRO A 195 -5.93 18.43 -16.41
CA PRO A 195 -7.30 18.51 -15.87
C PRO A 195 -8.29 17.59 -16.58
N THR A 196 -8.13 17.41 -17.89
CA THR A 196 -8.96 16.51 -18.72
C THR A 196 -8.76 15.04 -18.36
N GLU A 197 -7.52 14.61 -18.11
CA GLU A 197 -7.24 13.24 -17.66
C GLU A 197 -7.84 12.98 -16.27
N LEU A 198 -7.71 13.94 -15.35
CA LEU A 198 -8.31 13.83 -14.01
C LEU A 198 -9.84 13.71 -14.06
N ALA A 199 -10.49 14.49 -14.93
CA ALA A 199 -11.94 14.42 -15.11
C ALA A 199 -12.38 13.05 -15.65
N GLU A 200 -11.65 12.50 -16.62
CA GLU A 200 -11.94 11.19 -17.19
C GLU A 200 -11.70 10.07 -16.17
N ILE A 201 -10.60 10.12 -15.40
CA ILE A 201 -10.34 9.19 -14.30
C ILE A 201 -11.47 9.26 -13.25
N ALA A 202 -11.91 10.47 -12.89
CA ALA A 202 -13.01 10.64 -11.94
C ALA A 202 -14.32 10.04 -12.46
N LYS A 203 -14.64 10.26 -13.75
CA LYS A 203 -15.83 9.69 -14.40
C LYS A 203 -15.79 8.17 -14.43
N GLN A 204 -14.65 7.58 -14.80
CA GLN A 204 -14.45 6.13 -14.82
C GLN A 204 -14.60 5.53 -13.41
N ARG A 205 -14.05 6.17 -12.39
CA ARG A 205 -14.17 5.72 -11.00
C ARG A 205 -15.61 5.86 -10.47
N ALA A 206 -16.34 6.89 -10.88
CA ALA A 206 -17.70 7.14 -10.41
C ALA A 206 -18.71 6.09 -10.89
N VAL A 207 -18.43 5.40 -12.00
CA VAL A 207 -19.29 4.33 -12.54
C VAL A 207 -18.92 2.92 -12.05
N MET A 208 -17.83 2.78 -11.29
CA MET A 208 -17.42 1.50 -10.67
C MET A 208 -18.10 1.34 -9.31
N SER A 209 -19.23 0.65 -9.27
CA SER A 209 -20.01 0.43 -8.04
C SER A 209 -19.23 -0.35 -6.97
N GLU A 210 -18.30 -1.19 -7.37
CA GLU A 210 -17.47 -2.02 -6.49
C GLU A 210 -16.32 -1.22 -5.86
N ARG A 211 -16.08 0.01 -6.32
CA ARG A 211 -14.92 0.81 -5.91
C ARG A 211 -15.22 1.66 -4.68
N VAL A 212 -14.39 1.47 -3.66
CA VAL A 212 -14.28 2.35 -2.50
C VAL A 212 -12.91 3.01 -2.51
N GLN A 213 -12.86 4.34 -2.58
CA GLN A 213 -11.60 5.06 -2.47
C GLN A 213 -11.08 4.97 -1.02
N MET A 214 -9.83 4.54 -0.84
CA MET A 214 -9.17 4.58 0.46
C MET A 214 -8.58 5.96 0.71
N ASN A 215 -8.74 6.48 1.92
CA ASN A 215 -8.12 7.69 2.41
C ASN A 215 -7.49 7.45 3.79
N MET A 216 -6.15 7.45 3.81
CA MET A 216 -5.36 7.23 5.01
C MET A 216 -5.64 8.25 6.11
N SER A 217 -5.85 9.53 5.78
CA SER A 217 -6.07 10.56 6.82
C SER A 217 -7.40 10.31 7.53
N GLY A 218 -8.46 9.99 6.78
CA GLY A 218 -9.76 9.65 7.38
C GLY A 218 -9.70 8.42 8.27
N ILE A 219 -9.00 7.37 7.85
CA ILE A 219 -8.82 6.16 8.67
C ILE A 219 -8.04 6.49 9.94
N ARG A 220 -6.93 7.22 9.82
CA ARG A 220 -6.10 7.62 10.97
C ARG A 220 -6.90 8.46 11.96
N ASP A 221 -7.60 9.48 11.49
CA ASP A 221 -8.38 10.37 12.37
C ASP A 221 -9.43 9.56 13.14
N THR A 222 -10.12 8.65 12.44
CA THR A 222 -11.08 7.72 13.07
C THR A 222 -10.40 6.79 14.08
N ALA A 223 -9.23 6.22 13.74
CA ALA A 223 -8.50 5.34 14.63
C ALA A 223 -8.01 6.08 15.89
N LEU A 224 -7.53 7.31 15.75
CA LEU A 224 -7.12 8.16 16.88
C LEU A 224 -8.28 8.42 17.85
N GLU A 225 -9.50 8.60 17.33
CA GLU A 225 -10.70 8.74 18.17
C GLU A 225 -11.09 7.44 18.87
N VAL A 226 -10.90 6.28 18.22
CA VAL A 226 -11.30 4.97 18.76
C VAL A 226 -10.32 4.44 19.81
N ILE A 227 -9.01 4.46 19.53
CA ILE A 227 -7.98 3.85 20.40
C ILE A 227 -7.12 4.88 21.14
N GLY A 228 -7.26 6.17 20.83
CA GLY A 228 -6.45 7.24 21.42
C GLY A 228 -5.08 7.41 20.76
N ALA A 229 -4.56 8.63 20.81
CA ALA A 229 -3.30 8.99 20.16
C ALA A 229 -2.09 8.21 20.68
N GLU A 230 -1.97 8.02 22.00
CA GLU A 230 -0.84 7.32 22.60
C GLU A 230 -0.74 5.87 22.11
N ALA A 231 -1.86 5.13 22.13
CA ALA A 231 -1.90 3.75 21.66
C ALA A 231 -1.63 3.67 20.15
N TYR A 232 -2.27 4.54 19.36
CA TYR A 232 -2.07 4.59 17.90
C TYR A 232 -0.59 4.74 17.54
N PHE A 233 0.10 5.73 18.11
CA PHE A 233 1.50 5.99 17.76
C PHE A 233 2.44 4.90 18.29
N ARG A 234 2.22 4.42 19.52
CA ARG A 234 3.02 3.31 20.09
C ARG A 234 2.92 2.04 19.23
N GLU A 235 1.71 1.66 18.82
CA GLU A 235 1.49 0.46 18.01
C GLU A 235 2.01 0.62 16.59
N ARG A 236 1.88 1.82 15.99
CA ARG A 236 2.46 2.14 14.68
C ARG A 236 3.98 2.03 14.72
N ASP A 237 4.61 2.56 15.76
CA ASP A 237 6.07 2.55 15.88
C ASP A 237 6.61 1.14 16.09
N ALA A 238 5.94 0.34 16.92
CA ALA A 238 6.27 -1.09 17.09
C ALA A 238 6.10 -1.88 15.78
N ALA A 239 5.04 -1.59 15.01
CA ALA A 239 4.83 -2.20 13.70
C ALA A 239 5.93 -1.84 12.69
N TRP A 240 6.35 -0.57 12.67
CA TRP A 240 7.46 -0.11 11.86
C TRP A 240 8.78 -0.80 12.23
N GLU A 241 9.09 -0.92 13.52
CA GLU A 241 10.28 -1.63 13.99
C GLU A 241 10.26 -3.08 13.53
N ALA A 242 9.14 -3.78 13.72
CA ALA A 242 8.99 -5.16 13.28
C ALA A 242 9.12 -5.31 11.74
N PHE A 243 8.59 -4.37 10.97
CA PHE A 243 8.77 -4.34 9.51
C PHE A 243 10.24 -4.22 9.12
N VAL A 244 11.00 -3.34 9.78
CA VAL A 244 12.44 -3.17 9.56
C VAL A 244 13.21 -4.44 9.96
N GLU A 245 12.87 -5.06 11.08
CA GLU A 245 13.48 -6.31 11.54
C GLU A 245 13.27 -7.48 10.57
N ARG A 246 12.13 -7.52 9.88
CA ARG A 246 11.84 -8.48 8.79
C ARG A 246 12.56 -8.17 7.48
N GLY A 247 13.38 -7.11 7.43
CA GLY A 247 14.12 -6.70 6.24
C GLY A 247 13.45 -5.60 5.40
N GLY A 248 12.32 -5.06 5.87
CA GLY A 248 11.62 -3.93 5.27
C GLY A 248 11.28 -4.12 3.79
N LEU A 249 11.56 -3.08 2.99
CA LEU A 249 11.46 -3.17 1.53
C LEU A 249 12.70 -3.86 0.95
N SER A 250 12.80 -5.18 1.13
CA SER A 250 13.92 -5.99 0.65
C SER A 250 14.19 -5.77 -0.86
N ALA A 251 15.45 -5.88 -1.27
CA ALA A 251 15.90 -5.60 -2.64
C ALA A 251 15.72 -4.14 -3.14
N MET A 252 15.35 -3.20 -2.26
CA MET A 252 15.46 -1.77 -2.57
C MET A 252 16.82 -1.21 -2.15
N ARG A 253 17.29 -0.19 -2.87
CA ARG A 253 18.47 0.61 -2.54
C ARG A 253 18.07 1.99 -2.06
N LEU A 254 18.77 2.48 -1.05
CA LEU A 254 18.69 3.85 -0.58
C LEU A 254 19.71 4.71 -1.34
N GLU A 255 19.25 5.73 -2.04
CA GLU A 255 20.06 6.70 -2.77
C GLU A 255 20.09 8.02 -1.98
N TRP A 256 21.27 8.37 -1.47
CA TRP A 256 21.48 9.63 -0.77
C TRP A 256 21.84 10.75 -1.75
N LEU A 257 21.14 11.86 -1.60
CA LEU A 257 21.31 13.11 -2.32
C LEU A 257 21.59 14.23 -1.29
N GLU A 258 22.20 15.32 -1.72
CA GLU A 258 22.64 16.39 -0.83
C GLU A 258 22.40 17.78 -1.43
N GLY A 259 21.86 18.68 -0.60
CA GLY A 259 21.58 20.06 -0.92
C GLY A 259 20.18 20.30 -1.50
N ILE A 260 19.85 21.59 -1.65
CA ILE A 260 18.56 22.03 -2.21
C ILE A 260 18.60 21.97 -3.75
N SER A 261 19.61 22.59 -4.36
CA SER A 261 19.65 22.85 -5.80
C SER A 261 20.55 21.89 -6.57
N GLY A 262 20.30 21.80 -7.88
CA GLY A 262 21.09 20.99 -8.81
C GLY A 262 20.65 19.52 -8.88
N ASP A 263 21.29 18.75 -9.76
CA ASP A 263 20.86 17.38 -10.10
C ASP A 263 21.10 16.35 -8.98
N GLN A 264 21.92 16.70 -7.99
CA GLN A 264 22.20 15.92 -6.78
C GLN A 264 21.50 16.43 -5.53
N GLY A 265 20.69 17.49 -5.64
CA GLY A 265 19.90 18.06 -4.55
C GLY A 265 18.41 17.71 -4.65
N LEU A 266 17.61 18.33 -3.78
CA LEU A 266 16.14 18.16 -3.74
C LEU A 266 15.47 18.45 -5.09
N GLU A 267 15.88 19.51 -5.79
CA GLU A 267 15.36 19.86 -7.12
C GLU A 267 15.59 18.74 -8.14
N GLY A 268 16.80 18.16 -8.17
CA GLY A 268 17.15 17.05 -9.04
C GLY A 268 16.37 15.78 -8.72
N ALA A 269 16.23 15.47 -7.42
CA ALA A 269 15.41 14.36 -6.94
C ALA A 269 13.95 14.50 -7.41
N TRP A 270 13.36 15.67 -7.19
CA TRP A 270 11.99 15.97 -7.59
C TRP A 270 11.80 15.86 -9.11
N ARG A 271 12.73 16.42 -9.89
CA ARG A 271 12.71 16.33 -11.35
C ARG A 271 12.73 14.87 -11.83
N LYS A 272 13.64 14.04 -11.28
CA LYS A 272 13.72 12.61 -11.61
C LYS A 272 12.41 11.86 -11.31
N LEU A 273 11.73 12.18 -10.20
CA LEU A 273 10.42 11.60 -9.88
C LEU A 273 9.36 12.02 -10.89
N CYS A 274 9.25 13.32 -11.19
CA CYS A 274 8.30 13.86 -12.16
C CYS A 274 8.50 13.28 -13.56
N GLU A 275 9.75 13.04 -13.96
CA GLU A 275 10.11 12.43 -15.25
C GLU A 275 10.09 10.90 -15.23
N GLN A 276 9.69 10.27 -14.11
CA GLN A 276 9.65 8.82 -13.94
C GLN A 276 11.00 8.11 -14.20
N LYS A 277 12.11 8.78 -13.88
CA LYS A 277 13.49 8.26 -14.05
C LYS A 277 14.03 7.51 -12.84
N VAL A 278 13.30 7.52 -11.73
CA VAL A 278 13.68 6.77 -10.52
C VAL A 278 13.27 5.31 -10.69
N GLY A 279 14.22 4.40 -10.56
CA GLY A 279 13.97 2.97 -10.64
C GLY A 279 12.97 2.49 -9.58
N PRO A 280 12.20 1.42 -9.85
CA PRO A 280 11.24 0.87 -8.88
C PRO A 280 11.91 0.36 -7.60
N ASP A 281 13.20 0.02 -7.69
CA ASP A 281 14.07 -0.45 -6.62
C ASP A 281 14.81 0.67 -5.88
N ALA A 282 14.60 1.94 -6.24
CA ALA A 282 15.27 3.07 -5.59
C ALA A 282 14.35 3.81 -4.60
N CYS A 283 14.91 4.14 -3.44
CA CYS A 283 14.38 5.05 -2.44
C CYS A 283 15.34 6.23 -2.33
N MET A 284 14.88 7.46 -2.57
CA MET A 284 15.75 8.64 -2.47
C MET A 284 15.57 9.31 -1.11
N ALA A 285 16.69 9.70 -0.49
CA ALA A 285 16.72 10.55 0.69
C ALA A 285 17.63 11.75 0.41
N VAL A 286 17.16 12.95 0.74
CA VAL A 286 17.91 14.19 0.50
C VAL A 286 18.32 14.78 1.86
N LYS A 287 19.62 14.97 2.04
CA LYS A 287 20.16 15.76 3.16
C LYS A 287 20.13 17.23 2.74
N VAL A 288 19.34 18.04 3.45
CA VAL A 288 19.14 19.47 3.15
C VAL A 288 19.92 20.32 4.14
#